data_AF-A0A2M7A6F4-F1
#
_entry.id   AF-A0A2M7A6F4-F1
#
_cell.length_a   1.000
_cell.length_b   1.000
_cell.length_c   1.000
_cell.angle_alpha   90.00
_cell.angle_beta   90.00
_cell.angle_gamma   90.00
#
_symmetry.space_group_name_H-M   'P 1'
#
loop_
_entity.id
_entity.type
_entity.pdbx_description
1 polymer ?
#
loop_
_entity_poly.entity_id
_entity_poly.type
_entity_poly.pdbx_seq_one_letter_code
_entity_poly.pdbx_strand_id
1 'polypeptide(L)'
;MSVIALPPVLQDKLGRDAAQALVELINKSQADFKVDVIEICEERFETRLTQEAFALRKETSDLRVELIQQMADLETRLTRQMADLETRLTHLIESGRSETLKWMLVFWVGQFAVLLGILFAFFKH
;
A
#
# COMPACT_ATOMS: atom_id res chain seq x y z
N MET A 1 -49.00 -12.70 13.27
CA MET A 1 -48.56 -12.77 14.68
C MET A 1 -48.72 -14.21 15.13
N SER A 2 -47.69 -14.82 15.72
CA SER A 2 -47.81 -16.18 16.26
C SER A 2 -48.53 -16.07 17.60
N VAL A 3 -49.81 -16.43 17.64
CA VAL A 3 -50.59 -16.45 18.88
C VAL A 3 -50.36 -17.81 19.52
N ILE A 4 -49.76 -17.82 20.71
CA ILE A 4 -49.54 -19.07 21.44
C ILE A 4 -50.89 -19.54 21.98
N ALA A 5 -51.47 -20.55 21.34
CA ALA A 5 -52.69 -21.19 21.80
C ALA A 5 -52.37 -22.13 22.97
N LEU A 6 -53.16 -22.06 24.04
CA LEU A 6 -52.96 -22.92 25.20
C LEU A 6 -53.44 -24.35 24.89
N PRO A 7 -52.61 -25.39 25.15
CA PRO A 7 -53.04 -26.77 25.06
C PRO A 7 -54.25 -27.07 25.96
N PRO A 8 -55.21 -27.90 25.51
CA PRO A 8 -56.47 -28.16 26.25
C PRO A 8 -56.23 -28.73 27.66
N VAL A 9 -55.19 -29.55 27.84
CA VAL A 9 -54.82 -30.13 29.15
C VAL A 9 -54.49 -29.04 30.20
N LEU A 10 -53.90 -27.93 29.76
CA LEU A 10 -53.57 -26.80 30.63
C LEU A 10 -54.80 -25.92 30.89
N GLN A 11 -55.67 -25.76 29.89
CA GLN A 11 -56.93 -25.01 30.05
C GLN A 11 -57.90 -25.69 31.03
N ASP A 12 -58.02 -27.02 30.98
CA ASP A 12 -58.88 -27.80 31.87
C ASP A 12 -58.41 -27.75 33.34
N LYS A 13 -57.09 -27.65 33.57
CA LYS A 13 -56.52 -27.58 34.93
C LYS A 13 -56.46 -26.16 35.50
N LEU A 14 -56.29 -25.14 34.66
CA LEU A 14 -56.20 -23.74 35.08
C LEU A 14 -57.57 -23.04 35.15
N GLY A 15 -58.57 -23.55 34.42
CA GLY A 15 -59.83 -22.85 34.20
C GLY A 15 -59.70 -21.80 33.09
N ARG A 16 -60.84 -21.41 32.47
CA ARG A 16 -60.87 -20.55 31.28
C ARG A 16 -60.23 -19.18 31.50
N ASP A 17 -60.52 -18.53 32.62
CA ASP A 17 -60.07 -17.15 32.89
C ASP A 17 -58.57 -17.09 33.15
N ALA A 18 -58.03 -18.03 33.96
CA ALA A 18 -56.60 -18.10 34.23
C ALA A 18 -55.79 -18.54 33.00
N ALA A 19 -56.34 -19.44 32.18
CA ALA A 19 -55.76 -19.82 30.89
C ALA A 19 -55.64 -18.61 29.94
N GLN A 20 -56.67 -17.77 29.88
CA GLN A 20 -56.67 -16.57 29.05
C GLN A 20 -55.67 -15.52 29.54
N ALA A 21 -55.61 -15.28 30.86
CA ALA A 21 -54.63 -14.37 31.46
C ALA A 21 -53.18 -14.83 31.22
N LEU A 22 -52.92 -16.14 31.27
CA LEU A 22 -51.58 -16.69 31.00
C LEU A 22 -51.19 -16.50 29.53
N VAL A 23 -52.11 -16.76 28.59
CA VAL A 23 -51.86 -16.54 27.15
C VAL A 23 -51.59 -15.07 26.86
N GLU A 24 -52.35 -14.16 27.48
CA GLU A 24 -52.15 -12.72 27.33
C GLU A 24 -50.78 -12.27 27.87
N LEU A 25 -50.40 -12.76 29.07
CA LEU A 25 -49.09 -12.49 29.66
C LEU A 25 -47.94 -13.01 28.78
N ILE A 26 -48.07 -14.24 28.26
CA ILE A 26 -47.04 -14.84 27.39
C ILE A 26 -46.93 -14.09 26.07
N ASN A 27 -48.04 -13.76 25.42
CA ASN A 27 -48.02 -13.01 24.16
C ASN A 27 -47.43 -11.61 24.36
N LYS A 28 -47.76 -10.95 25.48
CA LYS A 28 -47.16 -9.65 25.85
C LYS A 28 -45.65 -9.79 26.11
N SER A 29 -45.24 -10.74 26.93
CA SER A 29 -43.82 -11.00 27.21
C SER A 29 -43.03 -11.37 25.96
N GLN A 30 -43.61 -12.12 25.02
CA GLN A 30 -42.96 -12.44 23.75
C GLN A 30 -42.83 -11.20 22.85
N ALA A 31 -43.84 -10.34 22.82
CA ALA A 31 -43.79 -9.09 22.07
C ALA A 31 -42.70 -8.17 22.62
N ASP A 32 -42.67 -7.98 23.94
CA ASP A 32 -41.65 -7.17 24.63
C ASP A 32 -40.25 -7.74 24.37
N PHE A 33 -40.07 -9.07 24.54
CA PHE A 33 -38.79 -9.72 24.26
C PHE A 33 -38.32 -9.55 22.81
N LYS A 34 -39.23 -9.58 21.83
CA LYS A 34 -38.87 -9.37 20.42
C LYS A 34 -38.38 -7.94 20.19
N VAL A 35 -39.01 -6.96 20.84
CA VAL A 35 -38.58 -5.56 20.78
C VAL A 35 -37.19 -5.42 21.38
N ASP A 36 -36.97 -5.96 22.58
CA ASP A 36 -35.66 -5.91 23.26
C ASP A 36 -34.56 -6.56 22.41
N VAL A 37 -34.83 -7.71 21.79
CA VAL A 37 -33.86 -8.38 20.92
C VAL A 37 -33.53 -7.53 19.69
N ILE A 38 -34.53 -6.86 19.09
CA ILE A 38 -34.30 -5.98 17.95
C ILE A 38 -33.44 -4.80 18.37
N GLU A 39 -33.78 -4.14 19.48
CA GLU A 39 -33.05 -2.98 20.00
C GLU A 39 -31.57 -3.33 20.31
N ILE A 40 -31.34 -4.45 21.02
CA ILE A 40 -29.98 -4.93 21.32
C ILE A 40 -29.21 -5.27 20.04
N CYS A 41 -29.88 -5.85 19.05
CA CYS A 41 -29.25 -6.15 17.76
C CYS A 41 -28.88 -4.85 17.04
N GLU A 42 -29.79 -3.89 16.96
CA GLU A 42 -29.57 -2.59 16.32
C GLU A 42 -28.39 -1.86 16.97
N GLU A 43 -28.34 -1.77 18.30
CA GLU A 43 -27.23 -1.13 19.02
C GLU A 43 -25.89 -1.84 18.74
N ARG A 44 -25.87 -3.18 18.75
CA ARG A 44 -24.66 -3.96 18.45
C ARG A 44 -24.23 -3.81 17.00
N PHE A 45 -25.17 -3.79 16.06
CA PHE A 45 -24.86 -3.59 14.65
C PHE A 45 -24.34 -2.18 14.39
N GLU A 46 -24.95 -1.15 14.97
CA GLU A 46 -24.47 0.23 14.87
C GLU A 46 -23.06 0.37 15.44
N THR A 47 -22.82 -0.20 16.62
CA THR A 47 -21.50 -0.19 17.26
C THR A 47 -20.44 -0.91 16.40
N ARG A 48 -20.76 -2.06 15.82
CA ARG A 48 -19.81 -2.78 14.96
C ARG A 48 -19.58 -2.06 13.63
N LEU A 49 -20.63 -1.54 13.02
CA LEU A 49 -20.52 -0.81 11.74
C LEU A 49 -19.68 0.46 11.90
N THR A 50 -19.86 1.20 13.00
CA THR A 50 -19.04 2.39 13.28
C THR A 50 -17.57 2.02 13.53
N GLN A 51 -17.30 0.92 14.23
CA GLN A 51 -15.94 0.40 14.42
C GLN A 51 -15.28 -0.01 13.10
N GLU A 52 -15.96 -0.81 12.27
CA GLU A 52 -15.44 -1.25 10.96
C GLU A 52 -15.22 -0.06 10.01
N ALA A 53 -16.16 0.90 9.97
CA ALA A 53 -16.01 2.11 9.17
C ALA A 53 -14.80 2.94 9.62
N PHE A 54 -14.54 3.02 10.92
CA PHE A 54 -13.37 3.70 11.45
C PHE A 54 -12.07 2.94 11.12
N ALA A 55 -12.06 1.61 11.26
CA ALA A 55 -10.92 0.77 10.93
C ALA A 55 -10.54 0.90 9.44
N LEU A 56 -11.52 0.78 8.54
CA LEU A 56 -11.30 0.94 7.09
C LEU A 56 -10.78 2.34 6.74
N ARG A 57 -11.34 3.39 7.38
CA ARG A 57 -10.88 4.77 7.17
C ARG A 57 -9.44 4.96 7.63
N LYS A 58 -9.07 4.34 8.75
CA LYS A 58 -7.70 4.35 9.28
C LYS A 58 -6.74 3.64 8.33
N GLU A 59 -7.05 2.40 7.94
CA GLU A 59 -6.22 1.62 7.01
C GLU A 59 -6.03 2.35 5.68
N THR A 60 -7.09 2.94 5.13
CA THR A 60 -7.01 3.75 3.91
C THR A 60 -6.10 4.98 4.08
N SER A 61 -6.15 5.63 5.24
CA SER A 61 -5.28 6.76 5.55
C SER A 61 -3.82 6.34 5.69
N ASP A 62 -3.57 5.24 6.41
CA ASP A 62 -2.23 4.70 6.64
C ASP A 62 -1.58 4.28 5.31
N LEU A 63 -2.33 3.56 4.45
CA LEU A 63 -1.88 3.19 3.10
C LEU A 63 -1.56 4.41 2.22
N ARG A 64 -2.34 5.49 2.31
CA ARG A 64 -2.05 6.73 1.56
C ARG A 64 -0.76 7.38 2.03
N VAL A 65 -0.51 7.41 3.34
CA VAL A 65 0.72 7.96 3.90
C VAL A 65 1.92 7.13 3.45
N GLU A 66 1.82 5.80 3.54
CA GLU A 66 2.88 4.89 3.09
C GLU A 66 3.19 5.07 1.60
N LEU A 67 2.16 5.16 0.75
CA LEU A 67 2.34 5.37 -0.69
C LEU A 67 3.06 6.68 -0.99
N ILE A 68 2.66 7.79 -0.34
CA ILE A 68 3.33 9.09 -0.50
C ILE A 68 4.80 8.99 -0.08
N GLN A 69 5.08 8.32 1.02
CA GLN A 69 6.44 8.14 1.52
C GLN A 69 7.29 7.29 0.55
N GLN A 70 6.74 6.20 0.02
CA GLN A 70 7.42 5.37 -0.97
C GLN A 70 7.69 6.14 -2.27
N MET A 71 6.75 6.97 -2.73
CA MET A 71 6.94 7.82 -3.91
C MET A 71 8.05 8.83 -3.68
N ALA A 72 8.07 9.52 -2.53
CA ALA A 72 9.14 10.46 -2.19
C ALA A 72 10.52 9.76 -2.11
N ASP A 73 10.59 8.58 -1.53
CA ASP A 73 11.83 7.79 -1.46
C ASP A 73 12.28 7.30 -2.85
N LEU A 74 11.34 6.95 -3.74
CA LEU A 74 11.65 6.62 -5.13
C LEU A 74 12.18 7.85 -5.90
N GLU A 75 11.54 9.01 -5.76
CA GLU A 75 12.01 10.25 -6.39
C GLU A 75 13.43 10.58 -5.97
N THR A 76 13.72 10.56 -4.66
CA THR A 76 15.07 10.85 -4.16
C THR A 76 16.11 9.84 -4.65
N ARG A 77 15.76 8.55 -4.73
CA ARG A 77 16.63 7.50 -5.29
C ARG A 77 16.90 7.73 -6.78
N LEU A 78 15.89 8.06 -7.56
CA LEU A 78 16.04 8.35 -8.99
C LEU A 78 16.91 9.59 -9.21
N THR A 79 16.69 10.67 -8.46
CA THR A 79 17.53 11.87 -8.55
C THR A 79 18.98 11.57 -8.21
N ARG A 80 19.24 10.78 -7.15
CA ARG A 80 20.60 10.33 -6.81
C ARG A 80 21.24 9.50 -7.92
N GLN A 81 20.51 8.53 -8.46
CA GLN A 81 21.03 7.68 -9.54
C GLN A 81 21.33 8.48 -10.80
N MET A 82 20.49 9.45 -11.15
CA MET A 82 20.75 10.35 -12.29
C MET A 82 22.01 11.19 -12.07
N ALA A 83 22.19 11.78 -10.88
CA ALA A 83 23.39 12.53 -10.55
C ALA A 83 24.66 11.65 -10.57
N ASP A 84 24.58 10.42 -10.04
CA ASP A 84 25.69 9.46 -10.09
C ASP A 84 26.02 9.04 -11.54
N LEU A 85 25.01 8.82 -12.38
CA LEU A 85 25.22 8.54 -13.81
C LEU A 85 25.86 9.72 -14.55
N GLU A 86 25.41 10.95 -14.28
CA GLU A 86 25.96 12.15 -14.89
C GLU A 86 27.45 12.31 -14.53
N THR A 87 27.80 12.16 -13.25
CA THR A 87 29.20 12.24 -12.81
C THR A 87 30.07 11.14 -13.43
N ARG A 88 29.58 9.90 -13.51
CA ARG A 88 30.29 8.80 -14.18
C ARG A 88 30.51 9.07 -15.66
N LEU A 89 29.49 9.58 -16.37
CA LEU A 89 29.61 9.91 -17.78
C LEU A 89 30.64 11.01 -18.02
N THR A 90 30.60 12.10 -17.24
CA THR A 90 31.60 13.18 -17.33
C THR A 90 33.01 12.65 -17.08
N HIS A 91 33.17 11.81 -16.04
CA HIS A 91 34.47 11.20 -15.74
C HIS A 91 34.97 10.29 -16.89
N LEU A 92 34.10 9.47 -17.49
CA LEU A 92 34.47 8.61 -18.62
C LEU A 92 34.90 9.42 -19.85
N ILE A 93 34.23 10.54 -20.13
CA ILE A 93 34.57 11.44 -21.23
C ILE A 93 35.94 12.08 -20.97
N GLU A 94 36.19 12.58 -19.76
CA GLU A 94 37.47 13.17 -19.38
C GLU A 94 38.61 12.15 -19.44
N SER A 95 38.40 10.93 -18.92
CA SER A 95 39.40 9.87 -18.97
C SER A 95 39.72 9.45 -20.41
N GLY A 96 38.69 9.31 -21.26
CA GLY A 96 38.88 8.95 -22.66
C GLY A 96 39.60 10.05 -23.45
N ARG A 97 39.30 11.32 -23.17
CA ARG A 97 40.03 12.45 -23.77
C ARG A 97 41.50 12.48 -23.34
N SER A 98 41.78 12.24 -22.05
CA SER A 98 43.15 12.19 -21.54
C SER A 98 43.96 11.06 -22.19
N GLU A 99 43.36 9.89 -22.33
CA GLU A 99 44.01 8.72 -22.95
C GLU A 99 44.27 8.93 -24.45
N THR A 100 43.29 9.46 -25.19
CA THR A 100 43.47 9.79 -26.61
C THR A 100 44.56 10.85 -26.83
N LEU A 101 44.65 11.87 -25.97
CA LEU A 101 45.73 12.86 -26.01
C LEU A 101 47.12 12.24 -25.76
N LYS A 102 47.24 11.33 -24.79
CA LYS A 102 48.50 10.62 -24.52
C LYS A 102 48.96 9.82 -25.73
N TRP A 103 48.06 9.07 -26.35
CA TRP A 103 48.39 8.27 -27.54
C TRP A 103 48.74 9.14 -28.76
N MET A 104 48.06 10.29 -28.93
CA MET A 104 48.40 11.25 -29.99
C MET A 104 49.83 11.80 -29.85
N LEU A 105 50.29 12.07 -28.62
CA LEU A 105 51.66 12.54 -28.35
C LEU A 105 52.71 11.48 -28.66
N VAL A 106 52.50 10.23 -28.21
CA VAL A 106 53.41 9.10 -28.50
C VAL A 106 53.53 8.90 -30.00
N PHE A 107 52.40 8.94 -30.71
CA PHE A 107 52.39 8.85 -32.16
C PHE A 107 53.18 9.99 -32.82
N TRP A 108 52.97 11.24 -32.40
CA TRP A 108 53.67 12.40 -32.95
C TRP A 108 55.19 12.33 -32.77
N VAL A 109 55.66 11.89 -31.60
CA VAL A 109 57.10 11.68 -31.36
C VAL A 109 57.66 10.61 -32.31
N GLY A 110 56.92 9.53 -32.55
CA GLY A 110 57.28 8.51 -33.53
C GLY A 110 57.39 9.08 -34.95
N GLN A 111 56.43 9.88 -35.40
CA GLN A 111 56.46 10.52 -36.71
C GLN A 111 57.69 11.43 -36.87
N PHE A 112 58.00 12.27 -35.87
CA PHE A 112 59.19 13.11 -35.90
C PHE A 112 60.49 12.30 -35.94
N ALA A 113 60.58 11.20 -35.19
CA ALA A 113 61.76 10.33 -35.20
C ALA A 113 61.99 9.70 -36.58
N VAL A 114 60.93 9.26 -37.26
CA VAL A 114 61.02 8.72 -38.63
C VAL A 114 61.46 9.81 -39.61
N LEU A 115 60.87 11.00 -39.56
CA LEU A 115 61.25 12.12 -40.45
C LEU A 115 62.71 12.54 -40.25
N LEU A 116 63.17 12.65 -39.00
CA LEU A 116 64.58 12.93 -38.69
C LEU A 116 65.51 11.82 -39.19
N GLY A 117 65.10 10.56 -39.05
CA GLY A 117 65.83 9.41 -39.58
C GLY A 117 65.98 9.46 -41.10
N ILE A 118 64.91 9.77 -41.83
CA ILE A 118 64.94 9.93 -43.29
C ILE A 118 65.85 11.09 -43.70
N LEU A 119 65.73 12.23 -43.03
CA LEU A 119 66.56 13.40 -43.31
C LEU A 119 68.05 13.10 -43.10
N PHE A 120 68.38 12.43 -41.99
CA PHE A 120 69.77 12.02 -41.70
C PHE A 120 70.30 10.99 -42.71
N ALA A 121 69.47 10.06 -43.17
CA ALA A 121 69.84 9.11 -44.21
C ALA A 121 70.13 9.80 -45.56
N PHE A 122 69.34 10.82 -45.93
CA PHE A 122 69.56 11.61 -47.14
C PHE A 122 70.79 12.53 -47.06
N PHE A 123 71.10 13.09 -45.88
CA PHE A 123 72.31 13.92 -45.68
C PHE A 123 73.61 13.11 -45.56
N LYS A 124 73.52 11.80 -45.33
CA LYS A 124 74.69 10.90 -45.23
C LYS A 124 75.13 10.36 -46.60
N HIS A 125 74.48 10.77 -47.69
CA HIS A 125 74.83 10.42 -49.06
C HIS A 125 75.49 11.60 -49.80
#